data_AF-A0A975FT10-F1
#
_entry.id   AF-A0A975FT10-F1
#
_cell.length_a   1.000
_cell.length_b   1.000
_cell.length_c   1.000
_cell.angle_alpha   90.00
_cell.angle_beta   90.00
_cell.angle_gamma   90.00
#
_symmetry.space_group_name_H-M   'P 1'
#
loop_
_entity.id
_entity.type
_entity.pdbx_description
1 polymer ?
#
loop_
_entity_poly.entity_id
_entity_poly.type
_entity_poly.pdbx_seq_one_letter_code
_entity_poly.pdbx_strand_id
1 'polypeptide(L)'
;MGTPIVVRTIPASWITVYYGGVPYYYCDGVYYDKTEVKDEYTPVQPPVGAIVPSLPEGAIVKTIDGKVYYEYEKVLYKMVTIENDVKYEVVSINK
;
A
#
# COMPACT_ATOMS: atom_id res chain seq x y z
N MET A 1 -3.57 -12.92 -24.23
CA MET A 1 -3.97 -13.26 -22.85
C MET A 1 -2.70 -13.18 -22.01
N GLY A 2 -2.54 -12.13 -21.21
CA GLY A 2 -1.37 -12.01 -20.32
C GLY A 2 -1.56 -12.93 -19.11
N THR A 3 -0.57 -13.74 -18.78
CA THR A 3 -0.59 -14.60 -17.60
C THR A 3 -0.72 -13.75 -16.34
N PRO A 4 -1.64 -14.07 -15.40
CA PRO A 4 -1.63 -13.43 -14.09
C PRO A 4 -0.29 -13.77 -13.41
N ILE A 5 0.48 -12.74 -13.04
CA ILE A 5 1.73 -12.93 -12.31
C ILE A 5 1.33 -13.33 -10.89
N VAL A 6 1.32 -14.65 -10.64
CA VAL A 6 1.15 -15.20 -9.30
C VAL A 6 2.51 -15.16 -8.61
N VAL A 7 2.65 -14.33 -7.57
CA VAL A 7 3.89 -14.24 -6.80
C VAL A 7 3.87 -15.34 -5.73
N ARG A 8 4.62 -16.43 -5.95
CA ARG A 8 4.78 -17.53 -4.95
C ARG A 8 5.79 -17.20 -3.85
N THR A 9 6.60 -16.16 -4.04
CA THR A 9 7.62 -15.75 -3.08
C THR A 9 7.78 -14.24 -3.19
N ILE A 10 7.14 -13.54 -2.27
CA ILE A 10 7.31 -12.10 -2.11
C ILE A 10 8.70 -11.85 -1.52
N PRO A 11 9.39 -10.76 -1.93
CA PRO A 11 10.70 -10.41 -1.38
C PRO A 11 10.64 -10.31 0.16
N ALA A 12 11.74 -10.63 0.83
CA ALA A 12 11.83 -10.76 2.28
C ALA A 12 11.41 -9.52 3.11
N SER A 13 11.22 -8.37 2.46
CA SER A 13 10.87 -7.07 3.07
C SER A 13 9.41 -6.64 2.83
N TRP A 14 8.50 -7.58 2.56
CA TRP A 14 7.06 -7.33 2.71
C TRP A 14 6.69 -6.96 4.16
N ILE A 15 5.70 -6.09 4.30
CA ILE A 15 5.14 -5.70 5.59
C ILE A 15 3.65 -6.04 5.61
N THR A 16 3.18 -6.51 6.76
CA THR A 16 1.75 -6.72 6.98
C THR A 16 1.11 -5.41 7.38
N VAL A 17 0.14 -4.96 6.61
CA VAL A 17 -0.67 -3.77 6.88
C VAL A 17 -2.10 -4.20 7.13
N TYR A 18 -2.74 -3.62 8.13
CA TYR A 18 -4.10 -4.02 8.51
C TYR A 18 -5.11 -2.99 8.02
N TYR A 19 -6.17 -3.47 7.38
CA TYR A 19 -7.31 -2.65 7.01
C TYR A 19 -8.61 -3.39 7.38
N GLY A 20 -9.44 -2.77 8.22
CA GLY A 20 -10.71 -3.37 8.67
C GLY A 20 -10.55 -4.69 9.42
N GLY A 21 -9.40 -4.94 10.06
CA GLY A 21 -9.08 -6.22 10.72
C GLY A 21 -8.56 -7.31 9.76
N VAL A 22 -8.46 -7.04 8.46
CA VAL A 22 -7.91 -7.95 7.46
C VAL A 22 -6.43 -7.62 7.20
N PRO A 23 -5.52 -8.61 7.23
CA PRO A 23 -4.13 -8.40 6.86
C PRO A 23 -3.98 -8.31 5.34
N TYR A 24 -3.38 -7.22 4.89
CA TYR A 24 -2.87 -7.04 3.54
C TYR A 24 -1.36 -7.02 3.58
N TYR A 25 -0.74 -7.28 2.44
CA TYR A 25 0.69 -7.38 2.34
C TYR A 25 1.19 -6.31 1.41
N TYR A 26 2.04 -5.44 1.92
CA TYR A 26 2.58 -4.32 1.16
C TYR A 26 4.05 -4.56 0.85
N CYS A 27 4.42 -4.41 -0.43
CA CYS A 27 5.79 -4.51 -0.90
C CYS A 27 6.00 -3.46 -1.99
N ASP A 28 6.88 -2.49 -1.72
CA ASP A 28 7.34 -1.48 -2.69
C ASP A 28 6.20 -0.76 -3.46
N GLY A 29 5.11 -0.44 -2.77
CA GLY A 29 3.96 0.26 -3.36
C GLY A 29 2.86 -0.65 -3.90
N VAL A 30 3.11 -1.95 -3.99
CA VAL A 30 2.11 -2.94 -4.40
C VAL A 30 1.47 -3.58 -3.18
N TYR A 31 0.14 -3.65 -3.20
CA TYR A 31 -0.65 -4.31 -2.17
C TYR A 31 -1.05 -5.69 -2.66
N TYR A 32 -0.95 -6.68 -1.79
CA TYR A 32 -1.32 -8.06 -2.08
C TYR A 32 -2.34 -8.53 -1.05
N ASP A 33 -3.36 -9.22 -1.57
CA ASP A 33 -4.25 -10.05 -0.76
C ASP A 33 -3.71 -11.48 -0.78
N LYS A 34 -3.77 -12.16 0.36
CA LYS A 34 -3.41 -13.58 0.45
C LYS A 34 -4.67 -14.42 0.36
N THR A 35 -4.78 -15.17 -0.72
CA THR A 35 -5.86 -16.15 -0.86
C THR A 35 -5.52 -17.40 -0.05
N GLU A 36 -6.36 -17.71 0.96
CA GLU A 36 -6.19 -18.89 1.82
C GLU A 36 -6.24 -20.23 1.06
N VAL A 37 -6.85 -20.24 -0.13
CA VAL A 37 -7.08 -21.46 -0.91
C VAL A 37 -5.80 -22.01 -1.53
N LYS A 38 -4.78 -21.18 -1.78
CA LYS A 38 -3.59 -21.58 -2.56
C LYS A 38 -2.25 -21.02 -2.06
N ASP A 39 -2.23 -20.31 -0.93
CA ASP A 39 -1.05 -19.55 -0.48
C ASP A 39 -0.48 -18.63 -1.58
N GLU A 40 -1.38 -18.06 -2.39
CA GLU A 40 -1.04 -17.17 -3.49
C GLU A 40 -1.30 -15.71 -3.10
N TYR A 41 -0.32 -14.84 -3.40
CA TYR A 41 -0.43 -13.40 -3.24
C TYR A 41 -0.88 -12.78 -4.55
N THR A 42 -2.07 -12.17 -4.55
CA THR A 42 -2.62 -11.49 -5.71
C THR A 42 -2.50 -9.99 -5.54
N PRO A 43 -1.92 -9.25 -6.51
CA PRO A 43 -1.88 -7.80 -6.43
C PRO A 43 -3.29 -7.23 -6.47
N VAL A 44 -3.60 -6.37 -5.52
CA VAL A 44 -4.89 -5.70 -5.35
C VAL A 44 -4.69 -4.20 -5.35
N GLN A 45 -5.79 -3.46 -5.55
CA GLN A 45 -5.77 -2.02 -5.35
C GLN A 45 -5.53 -1.69 -3.86
N PRO A 46 -4.82 -0.60 -3.56
CA PRO A 46 -4.61 -0.14 -2.19
C PRO A 46 -5.95 0.05 -1.46
N PRO A 47 -6.11 -0.51 -0.24
CA PRO A 47 -7.29 -0.20 0.55
C PRO A 47 -7.22 1.26 1.01
N VAL A 48 -8.23 2.07 0.69
CA VAL A 48 -8.36 3.44 1.22
C VAL A 48 -8.50 3.38 2.74
N GLY A 49 -7.62 4.08 3.46
CA GLY A 49 -7.50 4.03 4.92
C GLY A 49 -6.44 3.06 5.44
N ALA A 50 -5.78 2.28 4.57
CA ALA A 50 -4.67 1.42 4.99
C ALA A 50 -3.46 2.26 5.44
N ILE A 51 -2.77 1.80 6.48
CA ILE A 51 -1.58 2.47 7.02
C ILE A 51 -0.33 1.70 6.62
N VAL A 52 0.61 2.38 5.97
CA VAL A 52 1.93 1.87 5.62
C VAL A 52 3.01 2.63 6.42
N PRO A 53 4.08 1.97 6.90
CA PRO A 53 5.17 2.59 7.65
C PRO A 53 6.11 3.40 6.75
N SER A 54 6.14 3.14 5.44
CA SER A 54 6.99 3.85 4.48
C SER A 54 6.32 3.93 3.13
N LEU A 55 6.77 4.89 2.32
CA LEU A 55 6.36 5.06 0.94
C LEU A 55 7.41 4.43 0.01
N PRO A 56 7.03 4.05 -1.22
CA PRO A 56 7.95 3.47 -2.19
C PRO A 56 8.97 4.50 -2.67
N GLU A 57 10.08 4.02 -3.22
CA GLU A 57 11.04 4.89 -3.89
C GLU A 57 10.38 5.55 -5.11
N GLY A 58 10.49 6.88 -5.21
CA GLY A 58 9.85 7.66 -6.27
C GLY A 58 8.46 8.23 -5.93
N ALA A 59 7.96 8.04 -4.70
CA ALA A 59 6.81 8.80 -4.21
C ALA A 59 7.09 10.31 -4.26
N ILE A 60 6.16 11.09 -4.80
CA ILE A 60 6.30 12.55 -4.95
C ILE A 60 5.43 13.28 -3.95
N VAL A 61 5.89 14.46 -3.51
CA VAL A 61 5.09 15.33 -2.64
C VAL A 61 4.09 16.13 -3.47
N LYS A 62 2.84 16.16 -3.03
CA LYS A 62 1.74 16.93 -3.64
C LYS A 62 1.16 17.88 -2.61
N THR A 63 0.94 19.13 -3.02
CA THR A 63 0.18 20.09 -2.21
C THR A 63 -1.21 20.26 -2.82
N ILE A 64 -2.25 19.89 -2.07
CA ILE A 64 -3.66 19.96 -2.49
C ILE A 64 -4.38 20.77 -1.42
N ASP A 65 -5.02 21.88 -1.81
CA ASP A 65 -5.73 22.78 -0.89
C ASP A 65 -4.87 23.23 0.31
N GLY A 66 -3.58 23.49 0.08
CA GLY A 66 -2.63 23.90 1.12
C GLY A 66 -2.19 22.79 2.08
N LYS A 67 -2.63 21.54 1.87
CA LYS A 67 -2.21 20.37 2.64
C LYS A 67 -1.19 19.55 1.86
N VAL A 68 -0.23 18.97 2.59
CA VAL A 68 0.80 18.09 2.04
C VAL A 68 0.30 16.65 1.99
N TYR A 69 0.39 16.06 0.81
CA TYR A 69 0.13 14.67 0.51
C TYR A 69 1.34 14.08 -0.22
N TYR A 70 1.35 12.76 -0.35
CA TYR A 70 2.36 12.03 -1.11
C TYR A 70 1.66 11.18 -2.15
N GLU A 71 2.16 11.12 -3.37
CA GLU A 71 1.57 10.35 -4.47
C GLU A 71 2.57 9.35 -5.02
N TYR A 72 2.14 8.09 -5.16
CA TYR A 72 2.88 7.03 -5.85
C TYR A 72 1.92 6.20 -6.69
N GLU A 73 2.21 6.02 -7.98
CA GLU A 73 1.38 5.26 -8.92
C GLU A 73 -0.13 5.53 -8.79
N LYS A 74 -0.49 6.82 -8.75
CA LYS A 74 -1.87 7.34 -8.57
C LYS A 74 -2.49 7.15 -7.19
N VAL A 75 -1.79 6.52 -6.25
CA VAL A 75 -2.22 6.37 -4.87
C VAL A 75 -1.78 7.60 -4.08
N LEU A 76 -2.73 8.27 -3.43
CA LEU A 76 -2.49 9.43 -2.59
C LEU A 76 -2.41 9.00 -1.13
N TYR A 77 -1.38 9.44 -0.43
CA TYR A 77 -1.10 9.14 0.97
C TYR A 77 -1.05 10.44 1.79
N LYS A 78 -1.46 10.37 3.06
CA LYS A 78 -1.22 11.44 4.04
C LYS A 78 -0.28 10.91 5.12
N MET A 79 0.61 11.77 5.60
CA MET A 79 1.44 11.46 6.76
C MET A 79 0.57 11.44 8.02
N VAL A 80 0.73 10.40 8.84
CA VAL A 80 0.08 10.24 10.14
C VAL A 80 1.12 9.84 11.17
N THR A 81 0.95 10.29 12.41
CA THR A 81 1.81 9.87 13.52
C THR A 81 1.03 8.92 14.41
N ILE A 82 1.51 7.68 14.55
CA ILE A 82 0.88 6.63 15.35
C ILE A 82 1.92 6.10 16.32
N GLU A 83 1.64 6.19 17.62
CA GLU A 83 2.56 5.73 18.68
C GLU A 83 3.97 6.38 18.64
N ASN A 84 4.07 7.61 18.12
CA ASN A 84 5.31 8.36 17.82
C ASN A 84 6.07 7.90 16.57
N ASP A 85 5.57 6.90 15.84
CA ASP A 85 6.11 6.54 14.52
C ASP A 85 5.39 7.32 13.41
N VAL A 86 6.17 7.82 12.45
CA VAL A 86 5.63 8.40 11.22
C VAL A 86 5.22 7.27 10.29
N LYS A 87 3.95 7.26 9.92
CA LYS A 87 3.35 6.33 8.98
C LYS A 87 2.57 7.11 7.93
N TYR A 88 2.02 6.41 6.94
CA TYR A 88 1.31 7.00 5.82
C TYR A 88 0.00 6.26 5.62
N GLU A 89 -1.11 7.00 5.59
CA GLU A 89 -2.44 6.45 5.36
C GLU A 89 -2.86 6.69 3.91
N VAL A 90 -3.37 5.66 3.25
CA VAL A 90 -3.95 5.75 1.90
C VAL A 90 -5.21 6.61 1.95
N VAL A 91 -5.23 7.72 1.22
CA VAL A 91 -6.34 8.68 1.19
C VAL A 91 -7.25 8.43 0.00
N SER A 92 -6.68 8.17 -1.17
CA SER A 92 -7.43 8.02 -2.42
C SER A 92 -6.60 7.31 -3.48
N ILE A 93 -7.27 6.79 -4.51
CA ILE A 93 -6.65 6.31 -5.74
C ILE A 93 -7.19 7.19 -6.87
N ASN A 94 -6.33 7.98 -7.49
CA ASN A 94 -6.66 8.77 -8.66
C ASN A 94 -6.89 7.84 -9.86
N LYS A 95 -7.97 8.05 -10.61
CA LYS A 95 -8.33 7.22 -11.78
C LYS A 95 -7.66 7.73 -13.05
#